data_AF-A0A812C5J9-F1
#
_entry.id   AF-A0A812C5J9-F1
#
_cell.length_a   1.000
_cell.length_b   1.000
_cell.length_c   1.000
_cell.angle_alpha   90.00
_cell.angle_beta   90.00
_cell.angle_gamma   90.00
#
_symmetry.space_group_name_H-M   'P 1'
#
loop_
_entity.id
_entity.type
_entity.pdbx_description
1 polymer ?
#
loop_
_entity_poly.entity_id
_entity_poly.type
_entity_poly.pdbx_seq_one_letter_code
_entity_poly.pdbx_strand_id
1 'polypeptide(L)'
;MQLIKEEVQAEKRGGFRKTGETLLSLYLSYHQFTEFHLDSIFKYGDDNRLPKEIFKCANVTHLSLKYNSLDHLPADIGRMKKLEYLALTNNKLQVNAIPYTLTFCTKLKTILLDNNLLDALPGFLLSMPSIETVYRHGNHNYFKATFMWYHTDVNYRIIPVGGFGVATSKVPASLQFWAAKSVIGLKIDFYNNSSIADILKNYLSELYSKFYLCHHCDQAILRHLPGYKVITFKNPYLGNTCVPFQHWACSVDCAEALEVPARKEQIAAATKLDQQYEDYVNRCQQMFRGRHNANKVCLCSKESLHSACPSSGTGDDHRNEAAVDGRKANRRHHHHHHHHHHHHHPHCHHHHCHHRHHRSSGGAGGSSDDAGPSCHCSLQ
;
A
#
# COMPACT_ATOMS: atom_id res chain seq x y z
N MET A 1 39.16 -0.80 22.92
CA MET A 1 39.89 -1.64 21.94
C MET A 1 40.36 -2.96 22.52
N GLN A 2 41.07 -3.00 23.65
CA GLN A 2 41.55 -4.25 24.27
C GLN A 2 40.41 -5.12 24.81
N LEU A 3 39.48 -4.53 25.59
CA LEU A 3 38.26 -5.19 26.08
C LEU A 3 37.41 -5.79 24.95
N ILE A 4 37.18 -5.04 23.87
CA ILE A 4 36.42 -5.50 22.70
C ILE A 4 37.12 -6.69 22.03
N LYS A 5 38.47 -6.66 21.94
CA LYS A 5 39.23 -7.78 21.38
C LYS A 5 39.14 -9.03 22.27
N GLU A 6 39.12 -8.87 23.59
CA GLU A 6 38.96 -9.95 24.55
C GLU A 6 37.55 -10.55 24.52
N GLU A 7 36.50 -9.72 24.43
CA GLU A 7 35.10 -10.14 24.29
C GLU A 7 34.86 -10.89 22.97
N VAL A 8 35.36 -10.37 21.84
CA VAL A 8 35.26 -11.03 20.52
C VAL A 8 36.01 -12.37 20.51
N GLN A 9 37.14 -12.46 21.21
CA GLN A 9 37.85 -13.73 21.36
C GLN A 9 37.13 -14.71 22.31
N ALA A 10 36.44 -14.23 23.35
CA ALA A 10 35.62 -15.06 24.22
C ALA A 10 34.40 -15.63 23.47
N GLU A 11 33.78 -14.84 22.60
CA GLU A 11 32.70 -15.28 21.70
C GLU A 11 33.18 -16.37 20.73
N LYS A 12 34.35 -16.18 20.09
CA LYS A 12 34.95 -17.19 19.20
C LYS A 12 35.32 -18.51 19.90
N ARG A 13 35.54 -18.48 21.22
CA ARG A 13 35.87 -19.67 22.03
C ARG A 13 34.63 -20.39 22.57
N GLY A 14 33.41 -19.91 22.26
CA GLY A 14 32.18 -20.50 22.78
C GLY A 14 31.96 -20.25 24.28
N GLY A 15 32.53 -19.17 24.83
CA GLY A 15 32.58 -18.91 26.27
C GLY A 15 31.26 -18.45 26.93
N PHE A 16 30.13 -18.43 26.22
CA PHE A 16 28.85 -18.02 26.80
C PHE A 16 28.16 -19.18 27.54
N ARG A 17 27.58 -18.87 28.71
CA ARG A 17 27.00 -19.86 29.63
C ARG A 17 25.77 -20.58 29.06
N LYS A 18 25.08 -20.00 28.09
CA LYS A 18 23.94 -20.62 27.40
C LYS A 18 24.20 -20.76 25.90
N THR A 19 23.74 -21.87 25.34
CA THR A 19 23.77 -22.14 23.89
C THR A 19 22.97 -21.08 23.12
N GLY A 20 23.64 -20.34 22.23
CA GLY A 20 23.00 -19.33 21.37
C GLY A 20 22.96 -17.90 21.92
N GLU A 21 23.69 -17.61 23.01
CA GLU A 21 23.99 -16.23 23.43
C GLU A 21 25.14 -15.66 22.58
N THR A 22 24.92 -14.47 22.02
CA THR A 22 25.92 -13.63 21.33
C THR A 22 26.18 -12.36 22.14
N LEU A 23 27.31 -11.68 21.90
CA LEU A 23 27.59 -10.38 22.53
C LEU A 23 26.45 -9.38 22.31
N LEU A 24 25.88 -9.37 21.09
CA LEU A 24 24.74 -8.52 20.76
C LEU A 24 23.51 -8.89 21.59
N SER A 25 23.18 -10.19 21.71
CA SER A 25 22.04 -10.62 22.52
C SER A 25 22.18 -10.23 23.99
N LEU A 26 23.40 -10.28 24.52
CA LEU A 26 23.70 -9.90 25.89
C LEU A 26 23.50 -8.40 26.09
N TYR A 27 24.12 -7.58 25.23
CA TYR A 27 23.98 -6.12 25.23
C TYR A 27 22.51 -5.68 25.14
N LEU A 28 21.78 -6.26 24.19
CA LEU A 28 20.36 -5.98 23.97
C LEU A 28 19.47 -6.42 25.14
N SER A 29 19.86 -7.46 25.89
CA SER A 29 19.10 -7.93 27.05
C SER A 29 19.31 -7.06 28.29
N TYR A 30 20.48 -6.44 28.43
CA TYR A 30 20.79 -5.53 29.55
C TYR A 30 20.06 -4.19 29.43
N HIS A 31 19.72 -3.79 28.21
CA HIS A 31 19.12 -2.48 27.93
C HIS A 31 17.65 -2.61 27.54
N GLN A 32 16.82 -1.73 28.10
CA GLN A 32 15.36 -1.71 27.87
C GLN A 32 15.01 -0.81 26.68
N PHE A 33 15.50 -1.16 25.48
CA PHE A 33 15.25 -0.37 24.28
C PHE A 33 13.75 -0.31 23.94
N THR A 34 13.27 0.90 23.69
CA THR A 34 11.91 1.19 23.22
C THR A 34 11.86 1.57 21.75
N GLU A 35 12.96 2.08 21.20
CA GLU A 35 13.04 2.49 19.80
C GLU A 35 14.35 2.01 19.18
N PHE A 36 14.25 1.52 17.96
CA PHE A 36 15.40 1.20 17.12
C PHE A 36 15.32 1.98 15.82
N HIS A 37 16.32 2.83 15.58
CA HIS A 37 16.51 3.56 14.33
C HIS A 37 17.73 3.01 13.61
N LEU A 38 17.52 1.99 12.77
CA LEU A 38 18.55 1.22 12.08
C LEU A 38 18.59 1.55 10.59
N ASP A 39 18.49 2.84 10.27
CA ASP A 39 18.40 3.33 8.91
C ASP A 39 19.79 3.31 8.22
N SER A 40 19.84 2.86 6.96
CA SER A 40 21.07 2.74 6.15
C SER A 40 22.20 1.86 6.71
N ILE A 41 21.99 1.14 7.82
CA ILE A 41 23.00 0.30 8.45
C ILE A 41 23.29 -0.96 7.61
N PHE A 42 22.24 -1.57 7.07
CA PHE A 42 22.28 -2.81 6.28
C PHE A 42 22.25 -2.53 4.77
N LYS A 43 22.75 -1.36 4.36
CA LYS A 43 22.72 -0.95 2.94
C LYS A 43 23.88 -1.53 2.13
N TYR A 44 25.08 -1.59 2.72
CA TYR A 44 26.35 -1.91 2.05
C TYR A 44 27.03 -3.19 2.57
N GLY A 45 26.39 -3.94 3.47
CA GLY A 45 26.94 -5.19 3.99
C GLY A 45 26.89 -6.32 2.96
N ASP A 46 27.81 -7.28 3.08
CA ASP A 46 27.79 -8.52 2.28
C ASP A 46 26.56 -9.39 2.60
N ASP A 47 25.93 -9.18 3.76
CA ASP A 47 24.70 -9.84 4.19
C ASP A 47 23.62 -8.80 4.52
N ASN A 48 22.56 -8.74 3.71
CA ASN A 48 21.40 -7.87 3.95
C ASN A 48 20.44 -8.43 5.03
N ARG A 49 20.89 -9.39 5.84
CA ARG A 49 20.08 -10.03 6.89
C ARG A 49 20.15 -9.24 8.19
N LEU A 50 18.98 -9.10 8.81
CA LEU A 50 18.85 -8.52 10.14
C LEU A 50 19.28 -9.54 11.21
N PRO A 51 20.13 -9.14 12.19
CA PRO A 51 20.44 -10.00 13.33
C PRO A 51 19.15 -10.38 14.08
N LYS A 52 18.92 -11.68 14.32
CA LYS A 52 17.68 -12.16 14.95
C LYS A 52 17.52 -11.65 16.38
N GLU A 53 18.62 -11.28 17.02
CA GLU A 53 18.72 -10.78 18.38
C GLU A 53 17.92 -9.49 18.59
N ILE A 54 17.85 -8.60 17.59
CA ILE A 54 17.14 -7.31 17.71
C ILE A 54 15.64 -7.53 17.98
N PHE A 55 15.08 -8.63 17.46
CA PHE A 55 13.66 -8.96 17.60
C PHE A 55 13.34 -9.60 18.96
N LYS A 56 14.35 -9.92 19.78
CA LYS A 56 14.14 -10.40 21.16
C LYS A 56 13.86 -9.24 22.13
N CYS A 57 14.07 -7.99 21.73
CA CYS A 57 13.78 -6.81 22.54
C CYS A 57 12.26 -6.58 22.64
N ALA A 58 11.64 -7.13 23.69
CA ALA A 58 10.18 -7.14 23.87
C ALA A 58 9.54 -5.75 24.11
N ASN A 59 10.35 -4.74 24.45
CA ASN A 59 9.88 -3.41 24.81
C ASN A 59 9.83 -2.40 23.66
N VAL A 60 10.30 -2.79 22.48
CA VAL A 60 10.37 -1.89 21.33
C VAL A 60 8.97 -1.58 20.80
N THR A 61 8.69 -0.28 20.66
CA THR A 61 7.47 0.29 20.07
C THR A 61 7.72 0.86 18.68
N HIS A 62 8.94 1.32 18.39
CA HIS A 62 9.30 1.88 17.08
C HIS A 62 10.50 1.14 16.49
N LEU A 63 10.35 0.61 15.28
CA LEU A 63 11.44 0.00 14.51
C LEU A 63 11.54 0.68 13.14
N SER A 64 12.59 1.46 12.93
CA SER A 64 12.95 2.04 11.65
C SER A 64 14.10 1.25 11.03
N LEU A 65 13.90 0.81 9.79
CA LEU A 65 14.82 0.04 8.96
C LEU A 65 14.89 0.65 7.56
N LYS A 66 14.76 1.98 7.46
CA LYS A 66 14.68 2.69 6.18
C LYS A 66 16.01 2.66 5.44
N TYR A 67 15.96 2.80 4.12
CA TYR A 67 17.13 2.97 3.26
C TYR A 67 18.15 1.83 3.35
N ASN A 68 17.67 0.61 3.62
CA ASN A 68 18.50 -0.59 3.62
C ASN A 68 18.31 -1.36 2.30
N SER A 69 19.03 -2.47 2.14
CA SER A 69 18.89 -3.36 0.98
C SER A 69 18.09 -4.62 1.32
N LEU A 70 17.16 -4.55 2.28
CA LEU A 70 16.45 -5.72 2.79
C LEU A 70 15.58 -6.34 1.68
N ASP A 71 15.81 -7.61 1.42
CA ASP A 71 14.99 -8.40 0.49
C ASP A 71 13.92 -9.19 1.24
N HIS A 72 14.13 -9.49 2.54
CA HIS A 72 13.19 -10.20 3.42
C HIS A 72 13.19 -9.62 4.84
N LEU A 73 12.02 -9.68 5.49
CA LEU A 73 11.86 -9.45 6.92
C LEU A 73 11.81 -10.81 7.63
N PRO A 74 12.62 -11.06 8.69
CA PRO A 74 12.64 -12.35 9.36
C PRO A 74 11.35 -12.59 10.16
N ALA A 75 10.95 -13.86 10.28
CA ALA A 75 9.75 -14.24 11.02
C ALA A 75 9.83 -13.94 12.53
N ASP A 76 11.02 -13.64 13.06
CA ASP A 76 11.23 -13.19 14.44
C ASP A 76 10.55 -11.84 14.74
N ILE A 77 10.17 -11.05 13.74
CA ILE A 77 9.40 -9.80 13.94
C ILE A 77 8.16 -10.02 14.84
N GLY A 78 7.52 -11.18 14.74
CA GLY A 78 6.33 -11.53 15.53
C GLY A 78 6.56 -11.60 17.06
N ARG A 79 7.82 -11.53 17.52
CA ARG A 79 8.16 -11.40 18.95
C ARG A 79 7.90 -9.99 19.50
N MET A 80 7.92 -8.96 18.66
CA MET A 80 7.84 -7.56 19.08
C MET A 80 6.38 -7.15 19.32
N LYS A 81 5.79 -7.60 20.43
CA LYS A 81 4.36 -7.39 20.76
C LYS A 81 3.98 -5.94 21.01
N LYS A 82 4.95 -5.12 21.43
CA LYS A 82 4.74 -3.70 21.70
C LYS A 82 4.97 -2.82 20.48
N LEU A 83 5.35 -3.41 19.34
CA LEU A 83 5.63 -2.64 18.12
C LEU A 83 4.35 -1.94 17.65
N GLU A 84 4.42 -0.63 17.53
CA GLU A 84 3.34 0.26 17.08
C GLU A 84 3.64 0.88 15.72
N TYR A 85 4.93 1.07 15.43
CA TYR A 85 5.41 1.70 14.20
C TYR A 85 6.56 0.89 13.57
N LEU A 86 6.39 0.52 12.31
CA LEU A 86 7.39 -0.19 11.51
C LEU A 86 7.69 0.56 10.22
N ALA A 87 8.92 1.05 10.07
CA ALA A 87 9.34 1.71 8.84
C ALA A 87 10.32 0.86 8.03
N LEU A 88 9.93 0.54 6.80
CA LEU A 88 10.67 -0.28 5.84
C LEU A 88 10.84 0.46 4.50
N THR A 89 10.69 1.78 4.49
CA THR A 89 10.81 2.64 3.30
C THR A 89 12.16 2.46 2.60
N ASN A 90 12.17 2.45 1.26
CA ASN A 90 13.38 2.28 0.44
C ASN A 90 14.15 0.99 0.78
N ASN A 91 13.50 -0.15 0.55
CA ASN A 91 14.10 -1.49 0.63
C ASN A 91 13.78 -2.27 -0.67
N LYS A 92 14.04 -3.59 -0.69
CA LYS A 92 13.80 -4.48 -1.84
C LYS A 92 12.73 -5.53 -1.54
N LEU A 93 11.79 -5.23 -0.64
CA LEU A 93 10.80 -6.20 -0.17
C LEU A 93 9.78 -6.53 -1.26
N GLN A 94 9.52 -7.82 -1.43
CA GLN A 94 8.39 -8.35 -2.19
C GLN A 94 7.30 -8.85 -1.23
N VAL A 95 6.09 -9.14 -1.73
CA VAL A 95 4.96 -9.57 -0.89
C VAL A 95 5.31 -10.77 -0.01
N ASN A 96 5.91 -11.80 -0.62
CA ASN A 96 6.26 -13.04 0.06
C ASN A 96 7.45 -12.89 1.04
N ALA A 97 8.05 -11.71 1.07
CA ALA A 97 9.18 -11.38 1.92
C ALA A 97 8.77 -10.71 3.23
N ILE A 98 7.50 -10.34 3.37
CA ILE A 98 6.89 -9.88 4.61
C ILE A 98 6.21 -11.11 5.26
N PRO A 99 6.69 -11.59 6.43
CA PRO A 99 6.23 -12.82 7.04
C PRO A 99 4.86 -12.63 7.70
N TYR A 100 4.03 -13.68 7.67
CA TYR A 100 2.72 -13.68 8.35
C TYR A 100 2.85 -13.47 9.87
N THR A 101 3.99 -13.80 10.49
CA THR A 101 4.22 -13.54 11.92
C THR A 101 4.15 -12.06 12.30
N LEU A 102 4.16 -11.13 11.32
CA LEU A 102 3.85 -9.72 11.55
C LEU A 102 2.44 -9.52 12.15
N THR A 103 1.49 -10.41 11.86
CA THR A 103 0.15 -10.42 12.47
C THR A 103 0.20 -10.60 13.98
N PHE A 104 1.29 -11.15 14.51
CA PHE A 104 1.47 -11.36 15.95
C PHE A 104 1.91 -10.08 16.69
N CYS A 105 2.25 -9.01 15.96
CA CYS A 105 2.46 -7.67 16.50
C CYS A 105 1.10 -6.97 16.68
N THR A 106 0.36 -7.37 17.72
CA THR A 106 -1.04 -6.95 17.95
C THR A 106 -1.23 -5.47 18.28
N LYS A 107 -0.16 -4.71 18.46
CA LYS A 107 -0.19 -3.25 18.65
C LYS A 107 0.25 -2.46 17.41
N LEU A 108 0.59 -3.12 16.32
CA LEU A 108 1.14 -2.45 15.14
C LEU A 108 0.06 -1.62 14.45
N LYS A 109 0.27 -0.30 14.40
CA LYS A 109 -0.68 0.69 13.86
C LYS A 109 -0.25 1.22 12.51
N THR A 110 1.04 1.50 12.36
CA THR A 110 1.58 2.14 11.17
C THR A 110 2.69 1.33 10.55
N ILE A 111 2.60 1.08 9.24
CA ILE A 111 3.66 0.46 8.47
C ILE A 111 4.02 1.36 7.28
N LEU A 112 5.30 1.69 7.14
CA LEU A 112 5.82 2.36 5.95
C LEU A 112 6.50 1.35 5.02
N LEU A 113 5.90 1.11 3.86
CA LEU A 113 6.40 0.20 2.82
C LEU A 113 6.78 0.96 1.54
N ASP A 114 6.86 2.30 1.56
CA ASP A 114 7.15 3.09 0.37
C ASP A 114 8.46 2.67 -0.31
N ASN A 115 8.51 2.77 -1.63
CA ASN A 115 9.69 2.48 -2.46
C ASN A 115 10.27 1.09 -2.19
N ASN A 116 9.42 0.06 -2.26
CA ASN A 116 9.80 -1.35 -2.26
C ASN A 116 9.44 -2.01 -3.61
N LEU A 117 9.47 -3.35 -3.68
CA LEU A 117 9.17 -4.13 -4.88
C LEU A 117 7.81 -4.84 -4.78
N LEU A 118 6.85 -4.25 -4.07
CA LEU A 118 5.53 -4.82 -3.86
C LEU A 118 4.64 -4.62 -5.09
N ASP A 119 4.12 -5.70 -5.66
CA ASP A 119 3.06 -5.68 -6.68
C ASP A 119 1.65 -5.61 -6.06
N ALA A 120 1.51 -6.13 -4.83
CA ALA A 120 0.31 -6.06 -4.01
C ALA A 120 0.66 -5.88 -2.52
N LEU A 121 -0.33 -5.62 -1.68
CA LEU A 121 -0.14 -5.75 -0.23
C LEU A 121 -0.32 -7.22 0.19
N PRO A 122 0.37 -7.72 1.23
CA PRO A 122 0.09 -9.04 1.78
C PRO A 122 -1.35 -9.17 2.29
N GLY A 123 -2.03 -10.24 1.91
CA GLY A 123 -3.44 -10.48 2.25
C GLY A 123 -3.74 -10.51 3.73
N PHE A 124 -2.81 -11.00 4.54
CA PHE A 124 -2.95 -11.04 6.00
C PHE A 124 -3.09 -9.65 6.64
N LEU A 125 -2.70 -8.55 5.97
CA LEU A 125 -2.91 -7.20 6.50
C LEU A 125 -4.40 -6.88 6.70
N LEU A 126 -5.28 -7.50 5.91
CA LEU A 126 -6.74 -7.36 6.09
C LEU A 126 -7.24 -7.99 7.39
N SER A 127 -6.48 -8.91 7.98
CA SER A 127 -6.84 -9.61 9.22
C SER A 127 -6.27 -8.96 10.48
N MET A 128 -5.48 -7.89 10.34
CA MET A 128 -4.83 -7.21 11.47
C MET A 128 -5.75 -6.10 12.00
N PRO A 129 -6.39 -6.26 13.18
CA PRO A 129 -7.34 -5.27 13.69
C PRO A 129 -6.69 -3.98 14.18
N SER A 130 -5.40 -4.01 14.51
CA SER A 130 -4.66 -2.86 15.04
C SER A 130 -4.14 -1.91 13.96
N ILE A 131 -4.11 -2.35 12.69
CA ILE A 131 -3.49 -1.57 11.63
C ILE A 131 -4.39 -0.38 11.27
N GLU A 132 -3.83 0.81 11.33
CA GLU A 132 -4.55 2.06 11.03
C GLU A 132 -4.10 2.58 9.66
N THR A 133 -2.78 2.61 9.41
CA THR A 133 -2.22 3.21 8.18
C THR A 133 -1.10 2.36 7.56
N VAL A 134 -1.17 2.15 6.24
CA VAL A 134 -0.11 1.53 5.45
C VAL A 134 0.30 2.45 4.31
N TYR A 135 1.54 2.95 4.37
CA TYR A 135 2.13 3.73 3.29
C TYR A 135 2.83 2.79 2.31
N ARG A 136 2.61 2.98 1.01
CA ARG A 136 3.07 2.05 -0.05
C ARG A 136 3.43 2.74 -1.35
N HIS A 137 3.62 4.06 -1.34
CA HIS A 137 3.93 4.84 -2.52
C HIS A 137 5.25 4.39 -3.18
N GLY A 138 5.41 4.59 -4.48
CA GLY A 138 6.64 4.26 -5.21
C GLY A 138 7.04 2.78 -5.21
N ASN A 139 6.16 1.88 -4.79
CA ASN A 139 6.28 0.45 -5.07
C ASN A 139 6.12 0.19 -6.57
N HIS A 140 6.50 -1.02 -7.01
CA HIS A 140 6.44 -1.44 -8.41
C HIS A 140 5.07 -1.07 -9.01
N ASN A 141 5.06 0.00 -9.82
CA ASN A 141 3.87 0.80 -10.04
C ASN A 141 2.70 -0.05 -10.54
N TYR A 142 1.60 0.16 -9.84
CA TYR A 142 0.32 -0.53 -9.93
C TYR A 142 -0.28 -0.63 -11.33
N PHE A 143 0.17 0.24 -12.22
CA PHE A 143 -0.27 0.39 -13.60
C PHE A 143 0.54 -0.45 -14.60
N LYS A 144 1.03 -1.64 -14.20
CA LYS A 144 1.42 -2.63 -15.21
C LYS A 144 0.22 -2.95 -16.09
N ALA A 145 0.46 -3.27 -17.36
CA ALA A 145 -0.57 -3.66 -18.33
C ALA A 145 -1.54 -4.73 -17.80
N THR A 146 -1.12 -5.54 -16.80
CA THR A 146 -1.91 -6.55 -16.08
C THR A 146 -3.05 -5.99 -15.21
N PHE A 147 -3.00 -4.71 -14.81
CA PHE A 147 -4.00 -4.10 -13.92
C PHE A 147 -5.42 -4.17 -14.49
N MET A 148 -5.57 -3.85 -15.78
CA MET A 148 -6.85 -3.93 -16.48
C MET A 148 -7.41 -5.37 -16.42
N TRP A 149 -6.55 -6.38 -16.61
CA TRP A 149 -6.94 -7.79 -16.64
C TRP A 149 -7.47 -8.27 -15.28
N TYR A 150 -6.94 -7.75 -14.16
CA TYR A 150 -7.50 -8.07 -12.85
C TYR A 150 -8.89 -7.47 -12.61
N HIS A 151 -9.28 -6.43 -13.34
CA HIS A 151 -10.61 -5.84 -13.24
C HIS A 151 -11.60 -6.44 -14.25
N THR A 152 -11.14 -7.03 -15.35
CA THR A 152 -12.01 -7.48 -16.45
C THR A 152 -12.26 -8.99 -16.48
N ASP A 153 -11.28 -9.83 -16.17
CA ASP A 153 -11.42 -11.28 -16.36
C ASP A 153 -11.22 -12.07 -15.05
N VAL A 154 -12.23 -12.88 -14.74
CA VAL A 154 -12.35 -13.72 -13.54
C VAL A 154 -11.17 -14.68 -13.41
N ASN A 155 -10.67 -15.18 -14.54
CA ASN A 155 -9.66 -16.24 -14.57
C ASN A 155 -8.24 -15.72 -14.24
N TYR A 156 -8.04 -14.40 -14.19
CA TYR A 156 -6.72 -13.81 -13.94
C TYR A 156 -6.47 -13.43 -12.47
N ARG A 157 -7.46 -13.60 -11.60
CA ARG A 157 -7.31 -13.32 -10.15
C ARG A 157 -6.83 -14.51 -9.35
N ILE A 158 -7.11 -15.72 -9.81
CA ILE A 158 -6.57 -16.98 -9.27
C ILE A 158 -5.51 -17.47 -10.23
N ILE A 159 -4.25 -17.34 -9.84
CA ILE A 159 -3.11 -17.61 -10.71
C ILE A 159 -2.42 -18.89 -10.19
N PRO A 160 -2.39 -19.98 -10.97
CA PRO A 160 -1.62 -21.16 -10.59
C PRO A 160 -0.13 -20.82 -10.56
N VAL A 161 0.54 -21.19 -9.48
CA VAL A 161 1.98 -21.04 -9.31
C VAL A 161 2.60 -22.43 -9.37
N GLY A 162 3.41 -22.66 -10.40
CA GLY A 162 4.14 -23.91 -10.57
C GLY A 162 5.14 -24.15 -9.44
N GLY A 163 5.25 -25.41 -9.00
CA GLY A 163 6.34 -25.82 -8.14
C GLY A 163 7.64 -25.90 -8.94
N PHE A 164 8.76 -25.51 -8.34
CA PHE A 164 10.07 -25.82 -8.91
C PHE A 164 10.38 -27.27 -8.56
N GLY A 165 10.52 -28.12 -9.58
CA GLY A 165 10.85 -29.54 -9.39
C GLY A 165 12.22 -29.71 -8.74
N VAL A 166 12.27 -29.68 -7.41
CA VAL A 166 13.45 -30.09 -6.66
C VAL A 166 13.39 -31.61 -6.53
N ALA A 167 14.44 -32.29 -6.96
CA ALA A 167 14.60 -33.73 -6.73
C ALA A 167 14.38 -34.01 -5.24
N THR A 168 13.37 -34.83 -4.94
CA THR A 168 12.96 -35.17 -3.58
C THR A 168 14.16 -35.70 -2.79
N SER A 169 14.65 -34.94 -1.81
CA SER A 169 15.58 -35.46 -0.81
C SER A 169 14.92 -36.63 -0.10
N LYS A 170 15.52 -37.82 -0.23
CA LYS A 170 15.02 -39.12 0.27
C LYS A 170 15.16 -39.29 1.79
N VAL A 171 15.00 -38.23 2.59
CA VAL A 171 14.97 -38.35 4.05
C VAL A 171 13.55 -38.03 4.50
N PRO A 172 12.83 -38.95 5.18
CA PRO A 172 11.54 -38.61 5.74
C PRO A 172 11.75 -37.42 6.68
N ALA A 173 10.95 -36.37 6.50
CA ALA A 173 11.03 -35.21 7.36
C ALA A 173 10.84 -35.66 8.82
N SER A 174 11.71 -35.18 9.72
CA SER A 174 11.69 -35.57 11.13
C SER A 174 10.34 -35.25 11.78
N LEU A 175 9.99 -35.95 12.87
CA LEU A 175 8.78 -35.62 13.65
C LEU A 175 8.76 -34.14 14.07
N GLN A 176 9.92 -33.58 14.41
CA GLN A 176 10.10 -32.17 14.71
C GLN A 176 9.69 -31.26 13.54
N PHE A 177 10.04 -31.62 12.31
CA PHE A 177 9.64 -30.87 11.12
C PHE A 177 8.12 -30.93 10.90
N TRP A 178 7.50 -32.10 11.03
CA TRP A 178 6.05 -32.24 10.85
C TRP A 178 5.27 -31.49 11.93
N ALA A 179 5.70 -31.58 13.19
CA ALA A 179 5.14 -30.80 14.28
C ALA A 179 5.27 -29.29 14.00
N ALA A 180 6.44 -28.86 13.52
CA ALA A 180 6.66 -27.46 13.16
C ALA A 180 5.78 -27.00 12.00
N LYS A 181 5.67 -27.81 10.93
CA LYS A 181 4.78 -27.55 9.80
C LYS A 181 3.33 -27.36 10.26
N SER A 182 2.84 -28.23 11.15
CA SER A 182 1.49 -28.14 11.69
C SER A 182 1.28 -26.87 12.53
N VAL A 183 2.21 -26.56 13.45
CA VAL A 183 2.14 -25.33 14.27
C VAL A 183 2.15 -24.07 13.40
N ILE A 184 3.00 -24.03 12.38
CA ILE A 184 3.09 -22.92 11.42
C ILE A 184 1.80 -22.79 10.62
N GLY A 185 1.22 -23.90 10.15
CA GLY A 185 -0.02 -23.93 9.37
C GLY A 185 -1.23 -23.44 10.14
N LEU A 186 -1.30 -23.73 11.44
CA LEU A 186 -2.35 -23.23 12.36
C LEU A 186 -2.31 -21.71 12.55
N LYS A 187 -1.26 -21.02 12.07
CA LYS A 187 -1.13 -19.55 12.14
C LYS A 187 -1.24 -19.00 13.58
N ILE A 188 -0.95 -19.82 14.58
CA ILE A 188 -0.99 -19.44 16.00
C ILE A 188 0.26 -18.66 16.40
N ASP A 189 0.10 -17.72 17.34
CA ASP A 189 1.22 -16.99 17.93
C ASP A 189 2.05 -17.91 18.85
N PHE A 190 2.94 -18.68 18.23
CA PHE A 190 3.80 -19.64 18.92
C PHE A 190 4.88 -18.97 19.79
N TYR A 191 5.12 -17.65 19.66
CA TYR A 191 6.07 -16.96 20.52
C TYR A 191 5.57 -16.78 21.95
N ASN A 192 4.26 -16.56 22.11
CA ASN A 192 3.62 -16.37 23.41
C ASN A 192 3.08 -17.68 24.03
N ASN A 193 3.15 -18.79 23.30
CA ASN A 193 2.68 -20.08 23.80
C ASN A 193 3.68 -20.65 24.82
N SER A 194 3.28 -20.78 26.08
CA SER A 194 4.09 -21.32 27.18
C SER A 194 4.36 -22.82 27.05
N SER A 195 3.53 -23.56 26.30
CA SER A 195 3.72 -24.98 26.02
C SER A 195 4.81 -25.24 24.97
N ILE A 196 5.27 -24.21 24.26
CA ILE A 196 6.31 -24.33 23.23
C ILE A 196 7.64 -23.83 23.82
N ALA A 197 8.64 -24.72 23.88
CA ALA A 197 9.98 -24.36 24.38
C ALA A 197 10.67 -23.32 23.47
N ASP A 198 11.50 -22.45 24.04
CA ASP A 198 12.14 -21.35 23.28
C ASP A 198 13.08 -21.83 22.16
N ILE A 199 13.75 -22.97 22.37
CA ILE A 199 14.56 -23.62 21.33
C ILE A 199 13.68 -23.98 20.12
N LEU A 200 12.46 -24.44 20.37
CA LEU A 200 11.49 -24.77 19.33
C LEU A 200 10.92 -23.51 18.67
N LYS A 201 10.75 -22.40 19.39
CA LYS A 201 10.35 -21.10 18.80
C LYS A 201 11.37 -20.58 17.78
N ASN A 202 12.66 -20.70 18.08
CA ASN A 202 13.72 -20.34 17.14
C ASN A 202 13.69 -21.23 15.90
N TYR A 203 13.54 -22.54 16.08
CA TYR A 203 13.40 -23.50 14.98
C TYR A 203 12.17 -23.22 14.10
N LEU A 204 11.02 -22.91 14.72
CA LEU A 204 9.78 -22.52 14.03
C LEU A 204 9.98 -21.25 13.21
N SER A 205 10.60 -20.22 13.77
CA SER A 205 10.92 -18.97 13.05
C SER A 205 11.74 -19.21 11.79
N GLU A 206 12.78 -20.03 11.90
CA GLU A 206 13.65 -20.36 10.77
C GLU A 206 12.91 -21.13 9.67
N LEU A 207 12.09 -22.10 10.07
CA LEU A 207 11.28 -22.88 9.13
C LEU A 207 10.17 -22.06 8.48
N TYR A 208 9.64 -21.03 9.15
CA TYR A 208 8.55 -20.19 8.65
C TYR A 208 8.83 -19.63 7.26
N SER A 209 10.07 -19.22 7.02
CA SER A 209 10.54 -18.69 5.73
C SER A 209 10.46 -19.70 4.57
N LYS A 210 10.39 -21.00 4.86
CA LYS A 210 10.37 -22.09 3.87
C LYS A 210 8.96 -22.44 3.39
N PHE A 211 7.92 -21.91 4.04
CA PHE A 211 6.54 -22.22 3.73
C PHE A 211 5.81 -21.04 3.07
N TYR A 212 4.86 -21.38 2.21
CA TYR A 212 3.69 -20.58 1.94
C TYR A 212 2.56 -21.03 2.87
N LEU A 213 1.79 -20.07 3.38
CA LEU A 213 0.65 -20.33 4.25
C LEU A 213 -0.63 -20.13 3.48
N CYS A 214 -1.52 -21.12 3.54
CA CYS A 214 -2.85 -20.96 3.01
C CYS A 214 -3.60 -19.91 3.84
N HIS A 215 -4.13 -18.89 3.18
CA HIS A 215 -4.91 -17.85 3.86
C HIS A 215 -6.31 -18.36 4.24
N HIS A 216 -6.81 -19.40 3.55
CA HIS A 216 -8.13 -19.97 3.81
C HIS A 216 -8.12 -21.09 4.87
N CYS A 217 -7.19 -22.05 4.77
CA CYS A 217 -7.12 -23.21 5.67
C CYS A 217 -5.79 -23.25 6.46
N ASP A 218 -5.61 -24.26 7.31
CA ASP A 218 -4.46 -24.36 8.23
C ASP A 218 -3.25 -25.11 7.64
N GLN A 219 -3.11 -25.10 6.32
CA GLN A 219 -2.02 -25.76 5.62
C GLN A 219 -0.83 -24.83 5.42
N ALA A 220 0.36 -25.32 5.82
CA ALA A 220 1.64 -24.76 5.44
C ALA A 220 2.27 -25.63 4.35
N ILE A 221 2.56 -25.06 3.18
CA ILE A 221 3.07 -25.78 2.00
C ILE A 221 4.47 -25.28 1.68
N LEU A 222 5.40 -26.18 1.37
CA LEU A 222 6.77 -25.80 1.07
C LEU A 222 6.81 -24.92 -0.19
N ARG A 223 7.65 -23.87 -0.19
CA ARG A 223 7.68 -22.88 -1.27
C ARG A 223 8.01 -23.42 -2.67
N HIS A 224 8.60 -24.61 -2.76
CA HIS A 224 8.89 -25.28 -4.04
C HIS A 224 7.71 -26.12 -4.55
N LEU A 225 6.67 -26.34 -3.75
CA LEU A 225 5.47 -27.05 -4.15
C LEU A 225 4.48 -26.09 -4.83
N PRO A 226 3.62 -26.60 -5.72
CA PRO A 226 2.64 -25.78 -6.41
C PRO A 226 1.55 -25.24 -5.47
N GLY A 227 0.86 -24.21 -5.94
CA GLY A 227 -0.31 -23.63 -5.28
C GLY A 227 -0.92 -22.52 -6.11
N TYR A 228 -1.63 -21.60 -5.47
CA TYR A 228 -2.35 -20.52 -6.14
C TYR A 228 -2.03 -19.18 -5.49
N LYS A 229 -1.67 -18.20 -6.32
CA LYS A 229 -1.63 -16.78 -5.97
C LYS A 229 -3.01 -16.19 -6.24
N VAL A 230 -3.61 -15.56 -5.24
CA VAL A 230 -4.97 -14.99 -5.35
C VAL A 230 -4.92 -13.49 -5.13
N ILE A 231 -5.51 -12.72 -6.01
CA ILE A 231 -5.56 -11.25 -5.93
C ILE A 231 -6.98 -10.81 -5.58
N THR A 232 -7.14 -10.12 -4.44
CA THR A 232 -8.39 -9.48 -4.05
C THR A 232 -8.23 -7.96 -3.97
N PHE A 233 -9.34 -7.22 -3.90
CA PHE A 233 -9.33 -5.76 -3.87
C PHE A 233 -10.26 -5.25 -2.78
N LYS A 234 -9.82 -4.24 -2.01
CA LYS A 234 -10.68 -3.52 -1.07
C LYS A 234 -11.14 -2.21 -1.71
N ASN A 235 -12.46 -1.99 -1.80
CA ASN A 235 -13.19 -0.83 -2.33
C ASN A 235 -12.77 -0.29 -3.72
N PRO A 236 -13.64 -0.31 -4.74
CA PRO A 236 -13.40 0.49 -5.94
C PRO A 236 -13.65 1.98 -5.62
N TYR A 237 -12.63 2.82 -5.79
CA TYR A 237 -12.77 4.28 -5.71
C TYR A 237 -13.18 4.84 -7.08
N LEU A 238 -14.10 5.80 -7.08
CA LEU A 238 -14.27 6.78 -8.17
C LEU A 238 -12.96 7.57 -8.28
N GLY A 239 -12.04 7.06 -9.08
CA GLY A 239 -10.69 7.61 -9.24
C GLY A 239 -9.62 6.54 -9.07
N ASN A 240 -9.44 5.72 -10.11
CA ASN A 240 -8.21 5.01 -10.54
C ASN A 240 -7.30 4.28 -9.53
N THR A 241 -7.64 4.18 -8.25
CA THR A 241 -6.77 3.58 -7.23
C THR A 241 -7.54 2.52 -6.45
N CYS A 242 -7.50 1.29 -6.95
CA CYS A 242 -7.82 0.10 -6.16
C CYS A 242 -6.54 -0.42 -5.50
N VAL A 243 -6.61 -0.89 -4.26
CA VAL A 243 -5.46 -1.51 -3.58
C VAL A 243 -5.65 -3.02 -3.58
N PRO A 244 -4.71 -3.83 -4.11
CA PRO A 244 -4.89 -5.25 -4.12
C PRO A 244 -4.19 -5.86 -2.94
N PHE A 245 -4.70 -7.03 -2.62
CA PHE A 245 -4.16 -7.90 -1.63
C PHE A 245 -3.82 -9.21 -2.31
N GLN A 246 -2.57 -9.62 -2.16
CA GLN A 246 -2.12 -10.91 -2.61
C GLN A 246 -2.21 -11.90 -1.48
N HIS A 247 -2.91 -12.98 -1.74
CA HIS A 247 -3.04 -14.15 -0.88
C HIS A 247 -2.37 -15.34 -1.55
N TRP A 248 -2.13 -16.36 -0.75
CA TRP A 248 -1.69 -17.67 -1.22
C TRP A 248 -2.68 -18.74 -0.74
N ALA A 249 -2.99 -19.68 -1.62
CA ALA A 249 -3.90 -20.79 -1.38
C ALA A 249 -3.30 -22.13 -1.83
N CYS A 250 -3.56 -23.19 -1.07
CA CYS A 250 -3.01 -24.53 -1.34
C CYS A 250 -3.79 -25.33 -2.40
N SER A 251 -5.04 -24.95 -2.66
CA SER A 251 -5.91 -25.59 -3.65
C SER A 251 -6.77 -24.56 -4.36
N VAL A 252 -7.41 -24.96 -5.47
CA VAL A 252 -8.36 -24.11 -6.19
C VAL A 252 -9.56 -23.76 -5.31
N ASP A 253 -10.09 -24.72 -4.53
CA ASP A 253 -11.20 -24.46 -3.60
C ASP A 253 -10.84 -23.40 -2.55
N CYS A 254 -9.62 -23.47 -2.00
CA CYS A 254 -9.13 -22.46 -1.07
C CYS A 254 -8.96 -21.09 -1.76
N ALA A 255 -8.60 -21.09 -3.04
CA ALA A 255 -8.45 -19.86 -3.80
C ALA A 255 -9.79 -19.19 -4.09
N GLU A 256 -10.79 -19.98 -4.51
CA GLU A 256 -12.17 -19.53 -4.73
C GLU A 256 -12.81 -19.03 -3.43
N ALA A 257 -12.57 -19.73 -2.32
CA ALA A 257 -13.05 -19.32 -1.01
C ALA A 257 -12.49 -17.97 -0.52
N LEU A 258 -11.39 -17.49 -1.11
CA LEU A 258 -10.84 -16.15 -0.87
C LEU A 258 -11.37 -15.13 -1.90
N GLU A 259 -11.34 -15.47 -3.19
CA GLU A 259 -11.68 -14.53 -4.27
C GLU A 259 -13.19 -14.24 -4.34
N VAL A 260 -14.02 -15.28 -4.28
CA VAL A 260 -15.47 -15.16 -4.52
C VAL A 260 -16.14 -14.24 -3.50
N PRO A 261 -15.92 -14.38 -2.17
CA PRO A 261 -16.49 -13.46 -1.20
C PRO A 261 -15.96 -12.02 -1.38
N ALA A 262 -14.64 -11.86 -1.58
CA ALA A 262 -14.03 -10.54 -1.75
C ALA A 262 -14.57 -9.82 -3.00
N ARG A 263 -14.85 -10.56 -4.07
CA ARG A 263 -15.46 -10.01 -5.28
C ARG A 263 -16.90 -9.59 -5.07
N LYS A 264 -17.71 -10.40 -4.36
CA LYS A 264 -19.09 -10.03 -4.01
C LYS A 264 -19.12 -8.73 -3.23
N GLU A 265 -18.22 -8.58 -2.26
CA GLU A 265 -18.04 -7.35 -1.50
C GLU A 265 -17.62 -6.17 -2.39
N GLN A 266 -16.63 -6.38 -3.28
CA GLN A 266 -16.18 -5.38 -4.24
C GLN A 266 -17.34 -4.86 -5.13
N ILE A 267 -18.14 -5.76 -5.70
CA ILE A 267 -19.28 -5.42 -6.57
C ILE A 267 -20.35 -4.68 -5.76
N ALA A 268 -20.69 -5.17 -4.56
CA ALA A 268 -21.68 -4.53 -3.70
C ALA A 268 -21.24 -3.11 -3.30
N ALA A 269 -19.96 -2.92 -2.97
CA ALA A 269 -19.38 -1.61 -2.67
C ALA A 269 -19.43 -0.68 -3.90
N ALA A 270 -19.10 -1.18 -5.09
CA ALA A 270 -19.20 -0.43 -6.35
C ALA A 270 -20.63 0.06 -6.59
N THR A 271 -21.61 -0.85 -6.54
CA THR A 271 -23.02 -0.52 -6.76
C THR A 271 -23.53 0.50 -5.76
N LYS A 272 -23.14 0.39 -4.49
CA LYS A 272 -23.50 1.39 -3.46
C LYS A 272 -22.91 2.76 -3.77
N LEU A 273 -21.67 2.81 -4.25
CA LEU A 273 -21.01 4.06 -4.60
C LEU A 273 -21.65 4.72 -5.84
N ASP A 274 -21.97 3.93 -6.86
CA ASP A 274 -22.69 4.40 -8.05
C ASP A 274 -24.04 5.02 -7.67
N GLN A 275 -24.79 4.39 -6.77
CA GLN A 275 -26.04 4.95 -6.23
C GLN A 275 -25.81 6.29 -5.53
N GLN A 276 -24.79 6.39 -4.68
CA GLN A 276 -24.44 7.65 -3.99
C GLN A 276 -24.04 8.75 -4.97
N TYR A 277 -23.35 8.40 -6.05
CA TYR A 277 -22.96 9.33 -7.10
C TYR A 277 -24.18 9.84 -7.88
N GLU A 278 -25.09 8.94 -8.27
CA GLU A 278 -26.36 9.32 -8.92
C GLU A 278 -27.20 10.23 -8.03
N ASP A 279 -27.32 9.93 -6.73
CA ASP A 279 -28.01 10.79 -5.77
C ASP A 279 -27.36 12.18 -5.66
N TYR A 280 -26.02 12.25 -5.68
CA TYR A 280 -25.29 13.50 -5.70
C TYR A 280 -25.58 14.31 -6.98
N VAL A 281 -25.49 13.68 -8.15
CA VAL A 281 -25.77 14.31 -9.45
C VAL A 281 -27.21 14.84 -9.49
N ASN A 282 -28.18 14.04 -9.04
CA ASN A 282 -29.58 14.43 -8.99
C ASN A 282 -29.81 15.65 -8.08
N ARG A 283 -29.21 15.68 -6.88
CA ARG A 283 -29.28 16.85 -5.98
C ARG A 283 -28.67 18.10 -6.61
N CYS A 284 -27.51 17.96 -7.27
CA CYS A 284 -26.88 19.07 -7.98
C CYS A 284 -27.79 19.63 -9.07
N GLN A 285 -28.37 18.77 -9.91
CA GLN A 285 -29.28 19.19 -10.97
C GLN A 285 -30.53 19.91 -10.42
N GLN A 286 -31.09 19.44 -9.31
CA GLN A 286 -32.23 20.09 -8.65
C GLN A 286 -31.89 21.50 -8.16
N MET A 287 -30.72 21.71 -7.56
CA MET A 287 -30.26 23.03 -7.13
C MET A 287 -30.14 24.02 -8.31
N PHE A 288 -29.61 23.56 -9.45
CA PHE A 288 -29.51 24.40 -10.65
C PHE A 288 -30.89 24.71 -11.26
N ARG A 289 -31.81 23.73 -11.30
CA ARG A 289 -33.19 23.96 -11.76
C ARG A 289 -33.96 24.93 -10.85
N GLY A 290 -33.73 24.89 -9.53
CA GLY A 290 -34.32 25.82 -8.56
C GLY A 290 -33.87 27.27 -8.75
N ARG A 291 -32.61 27.50 -9.18
CA ARG A 291 -32.09 28.84 -9.51
C ARG A 291 -32.71 29.44 -10.77
N HIS A 292 -33.06 28.62 -11.77
CA HIS A 292 -33.74 29.11 -12.97
C HIS A 292 -35.20 29.52 -12.72
N ASN A 293 -35.88 28.95 -11.71
CA ASN A 293 -37.22 29.39 -11.31
C ASN A 293 -37.23 30.63 -10.39
N ALA A 294 -36.07 31.03 -9.83
CA ALA A 294 -35.94 32.23 -9.01
C ALA A 294 -35.69 33.52 -9.82
N ASN A 295 -35.39 33.41 -11.12
CA ASN A 295 -35.36 34.55 -12.04
C ASN A 295 -36.76 34.84 -12.60
N LYS A 296 -37.70 35.18 -11.70
CA LYS A 296 -38.81 36.06 -12.11
C LYS A 296 -38.20 37.44 -12.34
N VAL A 297 -38.29 37.88 -13.60
CA VAL A 297 -38.00 39.23 -14.10
C VAL A 297 -38.35 40.28 -13.04
N CYS A 298 -37.35 40.92 -12.44
CA CYS A 298 -37.55 42.15 -11.69
C CYS A 298 -37.72 43.27 -12.72
N LEU A 299 -38.97 43.55 -13.09
CA LEU A 299 -39.36 44.76 -13.82
C LEU A 299 -39.15 45.94 -12.88
N CYS A 300 -37.97 46.56 -12.92
CA CYS A 300 -37.81 47.91 -12.36
C CYS A 300 -38.44 48.90 -13.34
N SER A 301 -39.66 49.33 -13.02
CA SER A 301 -40.32 50.50 -13.57
C SER A 301 -39.46 51.74 -13.36
N LYS A 302 -39.24 52.49 -14.44
CA LYS A 302 -38.75 53.87 -14.40
C LYS A 302 -39.78 54.73 -13.68
N GLU A 303 -39.41 55.34 -12.55
CA GLU A 303 -39.73 56.73 -12.16
C GLU A 303 -39.25 57.07 -10.72
N SER A 304 -38.25 57.97 -10.67
CA SER A 304 -37.98 59.07 -9.72
C SER A 304 -38.13 58.90 -8.19
N LEU A 305 -37.06 59.15 -7.42
CA LEU A 305 -36.82 60.43 -6.69
C LEU A 305 -35.51 60.44 -5.86
N HIS A 306 -34.98 61.65 -5.71
CA HIS A 306 -33.64 62.08 -5.29
C HIS A 306 -33.28 62.00 -3.79
N SER A 307 -31.97 61.94 -3.51
CA SER A 307 -31.15 62.82 -2.62
C SER A 307 -29.91 62.03 -2.10
N ALA A 308 -28.67 62.50 -1.98
CA ALA A 308 -27.98 63.76 -2.25
C ALA A 308 -26.47 63.46 -2.46
N CYS A 309 -25.78 64.39 -3.13
CA CYS A 309 -24.36 64.47 -3.52
C CYS A 309 -23.42 64.80 -2.29
N PRO A 310 -22.07 64.94 -2.39
CA PRO A 310 -21.37 65.62 -3.49
C PRO A 310 -19.92 65.25 -3.90
N SER A 311 -19.64 65.57 -5.18
CA SER A 311 -18.43 66.19 -5.80
C SER A 311 -17.05 65.59 -5.56
N SER A 312 -16.25 65.26 -6.58
CA SER A 312 -15.62 66.15 -7.59
C SER A 312 -14.80 65.26 -8.54
N GLY A 313 -14.52 65.55 -9.81
CA GLY A 313 -14.83 66.63 -10.74
C GLY A 313 -14.15 66.29 -12.08
N THR A 314 -14.75 66.79 -13.18
CA THR A 314 -14.20 67.00 -14.55
C THR A 314 -13.74 65.74 -15.30
N GLY A 315 -14.38 65.27 -16.38
CA GLY A 315 -14.95 65.97 -17.55
C GLY A 315 -14.26 65.33 -18.76
N ASP A 316 -14.94 64.43 -19.47
CA ASP A 316 -15.53 64.62 -20.81
C ASP A 316 -14.45 64.85 -21.91
N ASP A 317 -14.42 64.11 -23.01
CA ASP A 317 -15.50 64.08 -24.00
C ASP A 317 -15.38 62.89 -24.99
N HIS A 318 -16.54 62.24 -25.23
CA HIS A 318 -17.17 61.92 -26.53
C HIS A 318 -16.41 61.18 -27.67
N ARG A 319 -16.97 60.26 -28.46
CA ARG A 319 -18.35 60.02 -28.96
C ARG A 319 -18.44 58.67 -29.73
N ASN A 320 -19.64 58.04 -29.67
CA ASN A 320 -20.47 57.37 -30.71
C ASN A 320 -19.81 56.59 -31.90
N GLU A 321 -20.37 55.51 -32.50
CA GLU A 321 -21.76 55.21 -32.87
C GLU A 321 -21.93 53.79 -33.50
N ALA A 322 -23.19 53.30 -33.55
CA ALA A 322 -23.86 52.42 -34.55
C ALA A 322 -23.33 50.99 -34.85
N ALA A 323 -24.06 49.90 -34.57
CA ALA A 323 -25.27 49.33 -35.23
C ALA A 323 -24.98 48.56 -36.56
N VAL A 324 -25.49 47.33 -36.69
CA VAL A 324 -26.39 46.86 -37.78
C VAL A 324 -26.80 45.37 -37.61
N ASP A 325 -28.07 45.18 -37.97
CA ASP A 325 -29.04 44.08 -37.97
C ASP A 325 -28.70 42.79 -38.77
N GLY A 326 -29.49 41.72 -38.57
CA GLY A 326 -29.44 40.50 -39.41
C GLY A 326 -30.27 39.28 -38.97
N ARG A 327 -31.61 39.38 -38.99
CA ARG A 327 -32.64 38.30 -38.92
C ARG A 327 -32.45 37.25 -40.07
N LYS A 328 -32.91 35.98 -40.10
CA LYS A 328 -34.22 35.34 -39.74
C LYS A 328 -34.25 33.82 -40.11
N ALA A 329 -35.07 33.04 -39.39
CA ALA A 329 -35.99 31.94 -39.77
C ALA A 329 -35.58 30.63 -40.53
N ASN A 330 -35.61 29.49 -39.82
CA ASN A 330 -36.62 28.40 -39.81
C ASN A 330 -37.25 27.83 -41.13
N ARG A 331 -37.04 26.51 -41.44
CA ARG A 331 -38.09 25.43 -41.59
C ARG A 331 -37.62 24.13 -42.30
N ARG A 332 -37.89 22.99 -41.64
CA ARG A 332 -38.36 21.63 -42.07
C ARG A 332 -37.94 21.00 -43.42
N HIS A 333 -37.37 19.77 -43.42
CA HIS A 333 -38.05 18.48 -43.68
C HIS A 333 -37.09 17.26 -43.75
N HIS A 334 -37.69 16.06 -43.71
CA HIS A 334 -37.16 14.69 -43.61
C HIS A 334 -36.02 14.27 -44.57
N HIS A 335 -35.09 13.42 -44.12
CA HIS A 335 -35.02 11.98 -44.45
C HIS A 335 -33.81 11.28 -43.80
N HIS A 336 -33.94 9.96 -43.62
CA HIS A 336 -32.89 9.03 -43.18
C HIS A 336 -31.66 9.06 -44.09
N HIS A 337 -30.46 8.98 -43.50
CA HIS A 337 -29.42 8.06 -43.94
C HIS A 337 -28.37 7.87 -42.85
N HIS A 338 -28.08 6.60 -42.54
CA HIS A 338 -26.88 6.17 -41.84
C HIS A 338 -25.64 6.59 -42.64
N HIS A 339 -24.69 7.26 -42.01
CA HIS A 339 -23.27 7.06 -42.27
C HIS A 339 -22.42 7.47 -41.07
N HIS A 340 -21.49 6.58 -40.72
CA HIS A 340 -20.34 6.82 -39.86
C HIS A 340 -19.59 8.10 -40.25
N HIS A 341 -19.18 8.90 -39.27
CA HIS A 341 -17.83 9.47 -39.27
C HIS A 341 -17.38 9.88 -37.87
N HIS A 342 -16.16 9.42 -37.55
CA HIS A 342 -15.22 10.07 -36.63
C HIS A 342 -15.13 11.57 -36.89
N HIS A 343 -15.09 12.38 -35.83
CA HIS A 343 -14.18 13.53 -35.69
C HIS A 343 -14.18 14.01 -34.22
N HIS A 344 -13.01 13.97 -33.56
CA HIS A 344 -12.19 15.15 -33.25
C HIS A 344 -12.92 16.23 -32.43
N HIS A 345 -12.65 16.24 -31.12
CA HIS A 345 -12.78 17.42 -30.27
C HIS A 345 -11.43 18.17 -30.20
N PRO A 346 -11.42 19.50 -30.05
CA PRO A 346 -10.28 20.35 -30.32
C PRO A 346 -9.35 20.55 -29.12
N HIS A 347 -8.06 20.72 -29.45
CA HIS A 347 -7.02 21.28 -28.58
C HIS A 347 -7.20 22.80 -28.38
N CYS A 348 -6.81 23.29 -27.20
CA CYS A 348 -6.08 24.55 -26.90
C CYS A 348 -6.18 24.81 -25.37
N HIS A 349 -5.16 25.13 -24.58
CA HIS A 349 -3.73 25.40 -24.77
C HIS A 349 -2.99 25.01 -23.47
N HIS A 350 -1.89 24.29 -23.58
CA HIS A 350 -0.88 24.13 -22.52
C HIS A 350 0.18 25.21 -22.70
N HIS A 351 0.46 25.99 -21.67
CA HIS A 351 1.68 26.81 -21.62
C HIS A 351 2.85 25.90 -21.27
N HIS A 352 3.77 25.74 -22.23
CA HIS A 352 5.09 25.18 -22.02
C HIS A 352 5.97 26.16 -21.23
N CYS A 353 6.64 25.66 -20.18
CA CYS A 353 7.93 26.17 -19.76
C CYS A 353 8.92 25.00 -19.76
N HIS A 354 9.74 24.95 -20.81
CA HIS A 354 11.00 24.20 -20.83
C HIS A 354 11.99 24.86 -19.87
N HIS A 355 12.73 24.09 -19.08
CA HIS A 355 14.14 24.41 -18.84
C HIS A 355 15.00 23.16 -18.76
N ARG A 356 16.09 23.23 -19.53
CA ARG A 356 17.10 22.21 -19.81
C ARG A 356 17.97 21.87 -18.60
N HIS A 357 18.42 20.62 -18.57
CA HIS A 357 19.58 20.15 -17.85
C HIS A 357 20.84 21.00 -18.14
N HIS A 358 21.56 21.37 -17.09
CA HIS A 358 23.01 21.56 -17.13
C HIS A 358 23.64 20.85 -15.92
N ARG A 359 24.65 20.01 -16.21
CA ARG A 359 25.59 19.49 -15.22
C ARG A 359 26.61 20.59 -14.87
N SER A 360 26.86 20.79 -13.58
CA SER A 360 28.21 21.03 -13.05
C SER A 360 28.25 20.81 -11.53
N SER A 361 29.35 20.20 -11.13
CA SER A 361 29.85 19.85 -9.80
C SER A 361 29.81 20.95 -8.72
N GLY A 362 29.61 20.54 -7.46
CA GLY A 362 30.14 21.25 -6.27
C GLY A 362 29.21 21.32 -5.06
N GLY A 363 29.47 20.46 -4.06
CA GLY A 363 29.49 20.78 -2.62
C GLY A 363 28.29 21.41 -1.88
N ALA A 364 27.88 20.69 -0.83
CA ALA A 364 27.35 21.15 0.46
C ALA A 364 25.85 21.47 0.61
N GLY A 365 25.20 20.67 1.47
CA GLY A 365 24.33 21.10 2.57
C GLY A 365 22.98 21.73 2.24
N GLY A 366 21.88 21.03 2.55
CA GLY A 366 20.56 21.65 2.62
C GLY A 366 19.42 20.65 2.55
N SER A 367 18.87 20.32 3.71
CA SER A 367 17.59 19.65 3.89
C SER A 367 16.44 20.45 3.27
N SER A 368 15.61 19.82 2.46
CA SER A 368 14.27 20.28 2.14
C SER A 368 13.42 19.09 1.66
N ASP A 369 12.51 18.67 2.53
CA ASP A 369 11.42 17.74 2.23
C ASP A 369 10.48 18.37 1.20
N ASP A 370 10.54 17.92 -0.05
CA ASP A 370 9.50 18.19 -1.04
C ASP A 370 8.44 17.07 -0.95
N ALA A 371 7.43 17.31 -0.11
CA ALA A 371 6.25 16.46 0.02
C ALA A 371 5.34 16.65 -1.21
N GLY A 372 5.49 15.76 -2.19
CA GLY A 372 4.46 15.55 -3.23
C GLY A 372 3.16 14.99 -2.64
N PRO A 373 2.04 15.04 -3.39
CA PRO A 373 0.72 14.66 -2.89
C PRO A 373 0.71 13.19 -2.45
N SER A 374 0.50 12.96 -1.15
CA SER A 374 0.49 11.65 -0.51
C SER A 374 -0.82 10.92 -0.79
N CYS A 375 -0.74 9.79 -1.51
CA CYS A 375 -1.87 8.86 -1.61
C CYS A 375 -1.96 8.03 -0.32
N HIS A 376 -2.87 8.41 0.57
CA HIS A 376 -3.17 7.67 1.80
C HIS A 376 -4.17 6.55 1.53
N CYS A 377 -3.88 5.33 2.01
CA CYS A 377 -4.86 4.27 2.07
C CYS A 377 -5.20 4.02 3.54
N SER A 378 -6.34 4.55 4.00
CA SER A 378 -6.91 4.16 5.28
C SER A 378 -7.50 2.76 5.13
N LEU A 379 -7.12 1.84 6.02
CA LEU A 379 -7.60 0.45 6.00
C LEU A 379 -8.89 0.24 6.78
N GLN A 380 -9.53 1.29 7.28
CA GLN A 380 -10.83 1.19 7.94
C GLN A 380 -11.94 1.02 6.91
#